data_AF-A0A8T9Q5J7-F1
#
_entry.id   AF-A0A8T9Q5J7-F1
#
_cell.length_a   1.000
_cell.length_b   1.000
_cell.length_c   1.000
_cell.angle_alpha   90.00
_cell.angle_beta   90.00
_cell.angle_gamma   90.00
#
_symmetry.space_group_name_H-M   'P 1'
#
loop_
_entity.id
_entity.type
_entity.pdbx_description
1 polymer ?
#
loop_
_entity_poly.entity_id
_entity_poly.type
_entity_poly.pdbx_seq_one_letter_code
_entity_poly.pdbx_strand_id
1 'polypeptide(L)'
;MKTLRRPLLLLRALAVLAGAVSVMSCFSNRQNEGATLYGTHCANCHGAQGEGLKRLIPPLAQSDYLTKNRNGLACLVRKGMKGPLVVNGVEFNQVMPPADTHLTDSQITNILNFVQTSWGNKGEIFTIREVSEQLRGCGASDGR
;
A
#
# COMPACT_ATOMS: atom_id res chain seq x y z
N MET A 1 57.73 -13.00 -49.04
CA MET A 1 56.86 -12.11 -48.24
C MET A 1 55.82 -12.96 -47.52
N LYS A 2 55.87 -13.03 -46.19
CA LYS A 2 54.98 -13.87 -45.37
C LYS A 2 53.62 -13.18 -45.21
N THR A 3 52.56 -13.76 -45.76
CA THR A 3 51.20 -13.26 -45.62
C THR A 3 50.61 -13.71 -44.29
N LEU A 4 50.33 -12.74 -43.41
CA LEU A 4 49.64 -12.93 -42.14
C LEU A 4 48.22 -13.48 -42.37
N ARG A 5 47.96 -14.74 -42.00
CA ARG A 5 46.60 -15.22 -41.74
C ARG A 5 46.27 -14.94 -40.27
N ARG A 6 45.50 -13.88 -40.02
CA ARG A 6 44.88 -13.64 -38.71
C ARG A 6 43.64 -14.55 -38.58
N PRO A 7 43.55 -15.44 -37.57
CA PRO A 7 42.37 -16.26 -37.38
C PRO A 7 41.22 -15.38 -36.88
N LEU A 8 40.21 -15.23 -37.73
CA LEU A 8 38.95 -14.50 -37.51
C LEU A 8 38.01 -15.29 -36.58
N LEU A 9 38.47 -15.69 -35.39
CA LEU A 9 37.75 -16.64 -34.53
C LEU A 9 37.57 -16.19 -33.06
N LEU A 10 37.72 -14.91 -32.75
CA LEU A 10 37.57 -14.40 -31.37
C LEU A 10 36.60 -13.21 -31.23
N LEU A 11 35.51 -13.16 -32.01
CA LEU A 11 34.51 -12.09 -31.92
C LEU A 11 33.05 -12.57 -31.90
N ARG A 12 32.76 -13.73 -31.29
CA ARG A 12 31.37 -14.22 -31.18
C ARG A 12 30.92 -14.67 -29.78
N ALA A 13 31.63 -14.32 -28.71
CA ALA A 13 31.28 -14.76 -27.36
C ALA A 13 30.85 -13.65 -26.38
N LEU A 14 30.67 -12.39 -26.81
CA LEU A 14 30.33 -11.28 -25.90
C LEU A 14 28.88 -10.77 -25.95
N ALA A 15 28.00 -11.35 -26.78
CA ALA A 15 26.66 -10.79 -27.00
C ALA A 15 25.52 -11.46 -26.21
N VAL A 16 25.78 -12.45 -25.35
CA VAL A 16 24.70 -13.20 -24.65
C VAL A 16 24.52 -12.78 -23.18
N LEU A 17 25.48 -12.06 -22.58
CA LEU A 17 25.41 -11.68 -21.15
C LEU A 17 24.64 -10.38 -20.84
N ALA A 18 24.27 -9.58 -21.84
CA ALA A 18 23.65 -8.26 -21.60
C ALA A 18 22.11 -8.29 -21.50
N GLY A 19 21.44 -9.38 -21.89
CA GLY A 19 19.97 -9.42 -21.97
C GLY A 19 19.23 -9.79 -20.68
N ALA A 20 19.90 -10.45 -19.72
CA ALA A 20 19.23 -11.05 -18.57
C ALA A 20 19.02 -10.09 -17.37
N VAL A 21 19.65 -8.91 -17.36
CA VAL A 21 19.65 -8.00 -16.19
C VAL A 21 18.40 -7.10 -16.15
N SER A 22 17.72 -6.87 -17.28
CA SER A 22 16.68 -5.84 -17.39
C SER A 22 15.29 -6.24 -16.86
N VAL A 23 15.01 -7.53 -16.65
CA VAL A 23 13.68 -8.03 -16.27
C VAL A 23 13.44 -8.10 -14.76
N MET A 24 14.48 -7.97 -13.93
CA MET A 24 14.36 -8.12 -12.47
C MET A 24 13.78 -6.87 -11.77
N SER A 25 13.92 -5.69 -12.37
CA SER A 25 13.52 -4.41 -11.75
C SER A 25 12.01 -4.16 -11.73
N CYS A 26 11.23 -4.92 -12.49
CA CYS A 26 9.78 -4.69 -12.62
C CYS A 26 8.95 -5.21 -11.44
N PHE A 27 9.49 -6.13 -10.62
CA PHE A 27 8.72 -6.78 -9.55
C PHE A 27 8.93 -6.17 -8.16
N SER A 28 10.08 -5.55 -7.89
CA SER A 28 10.40 -5.01 -6.55
C SER A 28 9.73 -3.68 -6.20
N ASN A 29 9.09 -3.00 -7.17
CA ASN A 29 8.65 -1.62 -6.97
C ASN A 29 7.26 -1.50 -6.29
N ARG A 30 6.36 -2.48 -6.46
CA ARG A 30 4.97 -2.37 -5.94
C ARG A 30 4.81 -2.59 -4.43
N GLN A 31 5.59 -3.48 -3.82
CA GLN A 31 5.52 -3.67 -2.36
C GLN A 31 6.01 -2.45 -1.57
N ASN A 32 6.95 -1.68 -2.14
CA ASN A 32 7.42 -0.44 -1.52
C ASN A 32 6.44 0.72 -1.67
N GLU A 33 5.56 0.70 -2.67
CA GLU A 33 4.65 1.80 -2.94
C GLU A 33 3.64 1.99 -1.79
N GLY A 34 3.03 0.91 -1.31
CA GLY A 34 2.07 0.97 -0.19
C GLY A 34 2.70 1.50 1.10
N ALA A 35 3.91 1.04 1.43
CA ALA A 35 4.68 1.52 2.58
C ALA A 35 5.06 3.01 2.44
N THR A 36 5.47 3.43 1.24
CA THR A 36 5.83 4.83 0.94
C THR A 36 4.62 5.74 1.08
N LEU A 37 3.48 5.36 0.49
CA LEU A 37 2.23 6.10 0.61
C LEU A 37 1.76 6.17 2.07
N TYR A 38 1.85 5.07 2.81
CA TYR A 38 1.55 5.06 4.24
C TYR A 38 2.41 6.05 5.03
N GLY A 39 3.72 6.05 4.77
CA GLY A 39 4.67 6.98 5.39
C GLY A 39 4.29 8.45 5.15
N THR A 40 3.88 8.78 3.93
CA THR A 40 3.51 10.14 3.53
C THR A 40 2.15 10.58 4.09
N HIS A 41 1.15 9.70 4.06
CA HIS A 41 -0.25 10.10 4.26
C HIS A 41 -0.83 9.67 5.61
N CYS A 42 -0.24 8.70 6.31
CA CYS A 42 -0.86 8.03 7.45
C CYS A 42 0.02 8.03 8.71
N ALA A 43 1.33 7.83 8.55
CA ALA A 43 2.25 7.58 9.66
C ALA A 43 2.37 8.75 10.65
N ASN A 44 2.12 9.99 10.21
CA ASN A 44 2.15 11.17 11.09
C ASN A 44 1.13 11.08 12.24
N CYS A 45 0.02 10.36 12.04
CA CYS A 45 -0.99 10.15 13.07
C CYS A 45 -0.94 8.72 13.64
N HIS A 46 -0.88 7.72 12.75
CA HIS A 46 -0.96 6.32 13.16
C HIS A 46 0.39 5.71 13.58
N GLY A 47 1.48 6.48 13.51
CA GLY A 47 2.83 6.01 13.84
C GLY A 47 3.49 5.27 12.68
N ALA A 48 4.81 5.07 12.77
CA ALA A 48 5.55 4.36 11.72
C ALA A 48 5.28 2.85 11.74
N GLN A 49 4.85 2.32 12.88
CA GLN A 49 4.53 0.91 13.09
C GLN A 49 3.03 0.68 13.28
N GLY A 50 2.18 1.65 12.88
CA GLY A 50 0.74 1.54 13.07
C GLY A 50 0.31 1.48 14.54
N GLU A 51 1.15 1.91 15.47
CA GLU A 51 0.94 1.81 16.91
C GLU A 51 -0.10 2.82 17.46
N GLY A 52 -0.47 3.82 16.65
CA GLY A 52 -1.37 4.90 17.05
C GLY A 52 -0.75 5.79 18.14
N LEU A 53 -1.60 6.44 18.92
CA LEU A 53 -1.17 7.33 20.01
C LEU A 53 -2.09 7.20 21.20
N LYS A 54 -1.77 6.26 22.11
CA LYS A 54 -2.52 5.98 23.34
C LYS A 54 -4.03 5.90 23.06
N ARG A 55 -4.85 6.76 23.70
CA ARG A 55 -6.31 6.84 23.52
C ARG A 55 -6.73 7.96 22.57
N LEU A 56 -5.79 8.57 21.86
CA LEU A 56 -6.05 9.68 20.95
C LEU A 56 -6.21 9.18 19.52
N ILE A 57 -5.22 8.41 19.02
CA ILE A 57 -5.24 7.85 17.67
C ILE A 57 -5.28 6.32 17.76
N PRO A 58 -6.24 5.65 17.09
CA PRO A 58 -6.33 4.21 17.14
C PRO A 58 -5.13 3.53 16.46
N PRO A 59 -4.68 2.38 16.99
CA PRO A 59 -3.67 1.56 16.33
C PRO A 59 -4.25 0.90 15.07
N LEU A 60 -3.42 0.82 14.04
CA LEU A 60 -3.66 -0.03 12.87
C LEU A 60 -2.98 -1.39 13.02
N ALA A 61 -1.95 -1.49 13.86
CA ALA A 61 -1.31 -2.75 14.21
C ALA A 61 -2.27 -3.65 15.00
N GLN A 62 -2.37 -4.92 14.57
CA GLN A 62 -3.26 -5.93 15.14
C GLN A 62 -4.69 -5.41 15.39
N SER A 63 -5.22 -4.61 14.47
CA SER A 63 -6.49 -3.89 14.64
C SER A 63 -7.66 -4.77 14.25
N ASP A 64 -8.52 -5.10 15.21
CA ASP A 64 -9.76 -5.85 14.96
C ASP A 64 -10.74 -5.09 14.06
N TYR A 65 -10.69 -3.76 14.11
CA TYR A 65 -11.52 -2.85 13.34
C TYR A 65 -11.34 -3.05 11.84
N LEU A 66 -10.12 -3.30 11.37
CA LEU A 66 -9.81 -3.47 9.95
C LEU A 66 -10.57 -4.67 9.34
N THR A 67 -10.62 -5.80 10.06
CA THR A 67 -11.32 -6.98 9.58
C THR A 67 -12.83 -6.84 9.70
N LYS A 68 -13.32 -6.27 10.81
CA LYS A 68 -14.76 -6.06 11.05
C LYS A 68 -15.41 -5.07 10.08
N ASN A 69 -14.65 -4.07 9.61
CA ASN A 69 -15.16 -2.96 8.80
C ASN A 69 -14.56 -2.94 7.39
N ARG A 70 -14.15 -4.11 6.86
CA ARG A 70 -13.54 -4.24 5.53
C ARG A 70 -14.33 -3.49 4.45
N ASN A 71 -15.65 -3.62 4.50
CA ASN A 71 -16.59 -2.93 3.62
C ASN A 71 -16.71 -1.47 4.06
N GLY A 72 -15.88 -0.60 3.48
CA GLY A 72 -15.88 0.83 3.77
C GLY A 72 -14.52 1.41 4.13
N LEU A 73 -13.48 0.59 4.33
CA LEU A 73 -12.14 1.10 4.62
C LEU A 73 -11.61 2.04 3.53
N ALA A 74 -11.87 1.73 2.26
CA ALA A 74 -11.45 2.64 1.18
C ALA A 74 -12.16 3.99 1.27
N CYS A 75 -13.43 3.98 1.68
CA CYS A 75 -14.19 5.21 1.85
C CYS A 75 -13.73 6.02 3.06
N LEU A 76 -13.48 5.34 4.18
CA LEU A 76 -12.90 5.92 5.39
C LEU A 76 -11.56 6.60 5.08
N VAL A 77 -10.68 5.97 4.29
CA VAL A 77 -9.43 6.62 3.84
C VAL A 77 -9.73 7.86 3.00
N ARG A 78 -10.65 7.77 2.03
CA ARG A 78 -10.98 8.87 1.11
C ARG A 78 -11.66 10.06 1.77
N LYS A 79 -12.52 9.82 2.75
CA LYS A 79 -13.44 10.80 3.33
C LYS A 79 -13.13 11.15 4.78
N GLY A 80 -12.23 10.41 5.40
CA GLY A 80 -12.01 10.48 6.83
C GLY A 80 -13.18 9.87 7.60
N MET A 81 -13.21 10.14 8.89
CA MET A 81 -14.20 9.62 9.81
C MET A 81 -14.35 10.57 11.01
N LYS A 82 -15.54 10.60 11.58
CA LYS A 82 -15.88 11.29 12.82
C LYS A 82 -16.83 10.42 13.62
N GLY A 83 -16.91 10.66 14.92
CA GLY A 83 -17.78 9.91 15.81
C GLY A 83 -17.07 8.78 16.55
N PRO A 84 -17.77 8.16 17.52
CA PRO A 84 -17.18 7.17 18.39
C PRO A 84 -16.95 5.85 17.66
N LEU A 85 -15.83 5.21 17.94
CA LEU A 85 -15.50 3.87 17.46
C LEU A 85 -14.71 3.11 18.52
N VAL A 86 -14.65 1.79 18.37
CA VAL A 86 -13.87 0.91 19.24
C VAL A 86 -12.83 0.17 18.40
N VAL A 87 -11.57 0.26 18.79
CA VAL A 87 -10.47 -0.57 18.26
C VAL A 87 -9.84 -1.32 19.40
N ASN A 88 -9.74 -2.65 19.28
CA ASN A 88 -9.13 -3.53 20.28
C ASN A 88 -9.68 -3.32 21.70
N GLY A 89 -10.99 -3.07 21.81
CA GLY A 89 -11.68 -2.82 23.08
C GLY A 89 -11.49 -1.42 23.67
N VAL A 90 -10.79 -0.52 22.97
CA VAL A 90 -10.58 0.87 23.40
C VAL A 90 -11.43 1.83 22.57
N GLU A 91 -12.14 2.73 23.24
CA GLU A 91 -12.94 3.78 22.60
C GLU A 91 -12.07 4.95 22.10
N PHE A 92 -12.38 5.42 20.90
CA PHE A 92 -11.83 6.59 20.24
C PHE A 92 -12.97 7.46 19.70
N ASN A 93 -12.78 8.77 19.67
CA ASN A 93 -13.78 9.71 19.14
C ASN A 93 -13.11 10.96 18.52
N GLN A 94 -11.89 10.79 18.02
CA GLN A 94 -11.19 11.86 17.32
C GLN A 94 -11.57 11.85 15.84
N VAL A 95 -11.49 13.02 15.21
CA VAL A 95 -11.69 13.12 13.76
C VAL A 95 -10.46 12.58 13.04
N MET A 96 -10.67 11.60 12.17
CA MET A 96 -9.70 11.24 11.14
C MET A 96 -10.01 12.12 9.91
N PRO A 97 -9.13 13.05 9.51
CA PRO A 97 -9.35 13.83 8.31
C PRO A 97 -9.31 12.92 7.07
N PRO A 98 -9.94 13.34 5.95
CA PRO A 98 -9.72 12.70 4.66
C PRO A 98 -8.23 12.60 4.35
N ALA A 99 -7.80 11.49 3.78
CA ALA A 99 -6.51 11.44 3.11
C ALA A 99 -6.50 12.39 1.90
N ASP A 100 -5.33 12.54 1.26
CA ASP A 100 -5.18 13.36 0.07
C ASP A 100 -6.23 12.96 -1.00
N THR A 101 -7.04 13.94 -1.41
CA THR A 101 -8.10 13.76 -2.40
C THR A 101 -7.59 13.34 -3.76
N HIS A 102 -6.30 13.48 -4.04
CA HIS A 102 -5.66 13.09 -5.29
C HIS A 102 -5.16 11.64 -5.31
N LEU A 103 -5.23 10.90 -4.19
CA LEU A 103 -4.91 9.48 -4.20
C LEU A 103 -5.79 8.72 -5.20
N THR A 104 -5.20 7.90 -6.05
CA THR A 104 -5.94 7.05 -6.98
C THR A 104 -6.49 5.80 -6.28
N ASP A 105 -7.44 5.12 -6.91
CA ASP A 105 -7.96 3.84 -6.40
C ASP A 105 -6.84 2.81 -6.18
N SER A 106 -5.85 2.76 -7.08
CA SER A 106 -4.70 1.86 -6.93
C SER A 106 -3.81 2.25 -5.75
N GLN A 107 -3.61 3.54 -5.51
CA GLN A 107 -2.82 4.02 -4.37
C GLN A 107 -3.51 3.72 -3.05
N ILE A 108 -4.84 3.94 -2.95
CA ILE A 108 -5.62 3.53 -1.77
C ILE A 108 -5.57 2.02 -1.59
N THR A 109 -5.67 1.24 -2.67
CA THR A 109 -5.51 -0.22 -2.62
C THR A 109 -4.15 -0.63 -2.04
N ASN A 110 -3.07 0.01 -2.49
CA ASN A 110 -1.71 -0.26 -2.02
C ASN A 110 -1.54 0.09 -0.53
N ILE A 111 -2.09 1.23 -0.07
CA ILE A 111 -2.09 1.61 1.35
C ILE A 111 -2.84 0.57 2.19
N LEU A 112 -4.06 0.21 1.79
CA LEU A 112 -4.87 -0.77 2.52
C LEU A 112 -4.16 -2.12 2.59
N ASN A 113 -3.58 -2.58 1.49
CA ASN A 113 -2.83 -3.83 1.46
C ASN A 113 -1.61 -3.81 2.35
N PHE A 114 -0.83 -2.71 2.33
CA PHE A 114 0.30 -2.56 3.24
C PHE A 114 -0.14 -2.66 4.70
N VAL A 115 -1.24 -1.98 5.08
CA VAL A 115 -1.80 -2.06 6.45
C VAL A 115 -2.26 -3.49 6.77
N GLN A 116 -2.98 -4.17 5.87
CA GLN A 116 -3.51 -5.52 6.10
C GLN A 116 -2.44 -6.59 6.30
N THR A 117 -1.26 -6.40 5.70
CA THR A 117 -0.13 -7.35 5.80
C THR A 117 0.95 -6.92 6.79
N SER A 118 0.80 -5.78 7.45
CA SER A 118 1.79 -5.25 8.40
C SER A 118 1.39 -5.54 9.84
N TRP A 119 2.41 -5.52 10.72
CA TRP A 119 2.24 -5.48 12.18
C TRP A 119 1.31 -6.54 12.77
N GLY A 120 1.38 -7.77 12.24
CA GLY A 120 0.60 -8.90 12.73
C GLY A 120 -0.88 -8.88 12.34
N ASN A 121 -1.30 -7.96 11.46
CA ASN A 121 -2.59 -8.03 10.80
C ASN A 121 -2.65 -9.28 9.92
N LYS A 122 -3.85 -9.87 9.83
CA LYS A 122 -4.12 -11.10 9.07
C LYS A 122 -5.26 -10.87 8.07
N GLY A 123 -5.35 -9.64 7.56
CA GLY A 123 -6.40 -9.25 6.64
C GLY A 123 -6.15 -9.80 5.24
N GLU A 124 -7.23 -10.10 4.52
CA GLU A 124 -7.13 -10.46 3.11
C GLU A 124 -6.71 -9.23 2.26
N ILE A 125 -5.99 -9.49 1.17
CA ILE A 125 -5.60 -8.46 0.21
C ILE A 125 -6.83 -7.89 -0.49
N PHE A 126 -6.88 -6.58 -0.62
CA PHE A 126 -7.84 -5.85 -1.43
C PHE A 126 -7.49 -5.94 -2.90
N THR A 127 -8.50 -6.21 -3.73
CA THR A 127 -8.39 -6.02 -5.17
C THR A 127 -8.68 -4.57 -5.54
N ILE A 128 -8.08 -4.08 -6.63
CA ILE A 128 -8.39 -2.73 -7.13
C ILE A 128 -9.88 -2.60 -7.44
N ARG A 129 -10.51 -3.64 -7.99
CA ARG A 129 -11.95 -3.64 -8.28
C ARG A 129 -12.79 -3.43 -7.03
N GLU A 130 -12.51 -4.16 -5.96
CA GLU A 130 -13.18 -4.00 -4.67
C GLU A 130 -13.04 -2.57 -4.13
N VAL A 131 -11.83 -2.02 -4.16
CA VAL A 131 -11.56 -0.65 -3.69
C VAL A 131 -12.27 0.38 -4.55
N SER A 132 -12.24 0.24 -5.88
CA SER A 132 -12.97 1.10 -6.81
C SER A 132 -14.48 1.05 -6.59
N GLU A 133 -15.04 -0.13 -6.33
CA GLU A 133 -16.46 -0.29 -6.00
C GLU A 133 -16.81 0.45 -4.69
N GLN A 134 -16.02 0.29 -3.63
CA GLN A 134 -16.19 1.04 -2.38
C GLN A 134 -16.11 2.55 -2.59
N LEU A 135 -15.14 3.02 -3.38
CA LEU A 135 -14.91 4.45 -3.62
C LEU A 135 -16.02 5.10 -4.46
N ARG A 136 -16.59 4.38 -5.43
CA ARG A 136 -17.79 4.83 -6.15
C ARG A 136 -19.01 4.94 -5.23
N GLY A 137 -19.11 4.03 -4.25
CA GLY A 137 -20.18 3.99 -3.25
C GLY A 137 -20.09 5.07 -2.16
N CYS A 138 -18.97 5.79 -2.04
CA CYS A 138 -18.76 6.81 -1.00
C CYS A 138 -19.77 7.95 -0.93
N GLY A 139 -20.59 8.13 -1.98
CA GLY A 139 -21.67 9.11 -1.99
C GLY A 139 -23.00 8.59 -1.42
N ALA A 140 -23.13 7.30 -1.11
CA ALA A 140 -24.42 6.65 -0.84
C ALA A 140 -24.65 6.22 0.62
N SER A 141 -23.62 6.08 1.45
CA SER A 141 -23.75 5.63 2.84
C SER A 141 -23.03 6.59 3.78
N ASP A 142 -23.84 7.51 4.29
CA ASP A 142 -23.83 8.08 5.65
C ASP A 142 -22.50 8.29 6.39
N GLY A 143 -22.14 9.57 6.51
CA GLY A 143 -21.37 10.07 7.66
C GLY A 143 -22.19 10.04 8.96
N ARG A 144 -22.69 8.87 9.36
CA ARG A 144 -23.29 8.57 10.66
C ARG A 144 -22.46 7.54 11.40
#